data_AF-A0A7R9Q9E2-F1
#
_entry.id   AF-A0A7R9Q9E2-F1
#
_cell.length_a   1.000
_cell.length_b   1.000
_cell.length_c   1.000
_cell.angle_alpha   90.00
_cell.angle_beta   90.00
_cell.angle_gamma   90.00
#
_symmetry.space_group_name_H-M   'P 1'
#
loop_
_entity.id
_entity.type
_entity.pdbx_description
1 polymer ?
#
loop_
_entity_poly.entity_id
_entity_poly.type
_entity_poly.pdbx_seq_one_letter_code
_entity_poly.pdbx_strand_id
1 'polypeptide(L)'
;MDTNFVNIYKLIESKPQNAAIFTEKDFEVYRAVKNKILQTIAIHFGVSPKHLYLTDPTFFSRLTSAAAQTKHDEYWHKHVDKQTYKSFHYTSLLYLTTFGSDFTGGRFIFADKELNKSIAIEPKLGRVSAFTSGSENEHFVERVSTGTRYAITVSFTCDPKHAISDPKMGHKFSRRAQRTSTSWSGCPPEPDMPLLSHSLAIQSTPSVTLRWVTNSDFIHSVIN
;
A
#
# COMPACT_ATOMS: atom_id res chain seq x y z
N MET A 1 -3.61 18.85 7.66
CA MET A 1 -3.00 17.53 7.37
C MET A 1 -4.06 16.72 6.65
N ASP A 2 -3.71 15.95 5.61
CA ASP A 2 -4.65 14.98 5.01
C ASP A 2 -5.18 14.07 6.14
N THR A 3 -6.45 14.17 6.49
CA THR A 3 -7.03 13.44 7.63
C THR A 3 -7.24 11.95 7.33
N ASN A 4 -7.22 11.60 6.04
CA ASN A 4 -7.52 10.26 5.55
C ASN A 4 -6.28 9.36 5.41
N PHE A 5 -5.08 9.93 5.39
CA PHE A 5 -3.85 9.21 5.08
C PHE A 5 -2.77 9.48 6.12
N VAL A 6 -2.31 8.42 6.76
CA VAL A 6 -1.35 8.52 7.85
C VAL A 6 -0.06 7.78 7.48
N ASN A 7 1.00 8.56 7.22
CA ASN A 7 2.32 8.02 6.89
C ASN A 7 2.99 7.44 8.15
N ILE A 8 3.30 6.14 8.09
CA ILE A 8 3.85 5.37 9.23
C ILE A 8 5.15 5.98 9.74
N TYR A 9 6.04 6.42 8.85
CA TYR A 9 7.32 6.99 9.23
C TYR A 9 7.15 8.37 9.89
N LYS A 10 6.25 9.21 9.39
CA LYS A 10 5.93 10.49 10.04
C LYS A 10 5.31 10.30 11.42
N LEU A 11 4.50 9.26 11.63
CA LEU A 11 3.96 8.94 12.96
C LEU A 11 5.05 8.57 13.97
N ILE A 12 6.00 7.72 13.56
CA ILE A 12 7.10 7.25 14.40
C ILE A 12 8.04 8.41 14.78
N GLU A 13 8.28 9.34 13.87
CA GLU A 13 9.21 10.45 14.09
C GLU A 13 8.63 11.62 14.89
N SER A 14 7.30 11.82 14.86
CA SER A 14 6.74 13.14 15.19
C SER A 14 6.45 13.39 16.68
N LYS A 15 6.21 12.38 17.53
CA LYS A 15 5.89 12.63 18.96
C LYS A 15 6.30 11.48 19.91
N PRO A 16 6.88 11.76 21.09
CA PRO A 16 7.16 10.77 22.14
C PRO A 16 5.91 9.98 22.58
N GLN A 17 4.73 10.61 22.59
CA GLN A 17 3.46 9.93 22.87
C GLN A 17 3.01 8.93 21.79
N ASN A 18 3.49 9.04 20.54
CA ASN A 18 3.18 8.07 19.47
C ASN A 18 4.04 6.80 19.58
N ALA A 19 5.16 6.85 20.31
CA ALA A 19 5.95 5.67 20.64
C ALA A 19 5.20 4.68 21.55
N ALA A 20 4.07 5.10 22.15
CA ALA A 20 3.16 4.23 22.89
C ALA A 20 2.11 3.54 21.99
N ILE A 21 1.94 3.97 20.74
CA ILE A 21 0.95 3.40 19.80
C ILE A 21 1.47 2.12 19.14
N PHE A 22 2.78 2.07 18.86
CA PHE A 22 3.43 0.92 18.23
C PHE A 22 4.41 0.25 19.19
N THR A 23 4.34 -1.06 19.26
CA THR A 23 5.29 -1.95 19.92
C THR A 23 6.25 -2.55 18.89
N GLU A 24 7.38 -3.11 19.34
CA GLU A 24 8.29 -3.81 18.42
C GLU A 24 7.61 -5.00 17.72
N LYS A 25 6.66 -5.65 18.40
CA LYS A 25 5.85 -6.74 17.82
C LYS A 25 5.04 -6.27 16.61
N ASP A 26 4.66 -5.00 16.59
CA ASP A 26 3.84 -4.44 15.51
C ASP A 26 4.70 -4.18 14.28
N PHE A 27 5.95 -3.76 14.50
CA PHE A 27 6.96 -3.69 13.45
C PHE A 27 7.35 -5.08 12.95
N GLU A 28 7.43 -6.10 13.80
CA GLU A 28 7.61 -7.49 13.36
C GLU A 28 6.49 -7.95 12.44
N VAL A 29 5.23 -7.68 12.82
CA VAL A 29 4.05 -7.99 11.99
C VAL A 29 4.12 -7.23 10.67
N TYR A 30 4.39 -5.93 10.69
CA TYR A 30 4.53 -5.12 9.48
C TYR A 30 5.62 -5.69 8.56
N ARG A 31 6.81 -6.01 9.09
CA ARG A 31 7.91 -6.60 8.32
C ARG A 31 7.51 -7.93 7.69
N ALA A 32 6.83 -8.79 8.44
CA ALA A 32 6.34 -10.07 7.95
C ALA A 32 5.31 -9.91 6.82
N VAL A 33 4.34 -9.01 6.99
CA VAL A 33 3.34 -8.67 5.96
C VAL A 33 4.01 -8.10 4.71
N LYS A 34 4.85 -7.08 4.85
CA LYS A 34 5.60 -6.45 3.76
C LYS A 34 6.46 -7.46 3.00
N ASN A 35 7.14 -8.38 3.70
CA ASN A 35 7.94 -9.42 3.05
C ASN A 35 7.07 -10.40 2.26
N LYS A 36 5.89 -10.79 2.77
CA LYS A 36 4.95 -11.62 2.01
C LYS A 36 4.45 -10.91 0.75
N ILE A 37 4.08 -9.63 0.86
CA ILE A 37 3.67 -8.82 -0.28
C ILE A 37 4.80 -8.72 -1.32
N LEU A 38 6.03 -8.45 -0.88
CA LEU A 38 7.21 -8.37 -1.74
C LEU A 38 7.40 -9.67 -2.54
N GLN A 39 7.37 -10.82 -1.87
CA GLN A 39 7.51 -12.13 -2.54
C GLN A 39 6.38 -12.39 -3.52
N THR A 40 5.15 -12.03 -3.15
CA THR A 40 3.98 -12.17 -4.01
C THR A 40 4.12 -11.32 -5.28
N ILE A 41 4.55 -10.07 -5.17
CA ILE A 41 4.82 -9.19 -6.32
C ILE A 41 5.94 -9.77 -7.17
N ALA A 42 7.05 -10.19 -6.55
CA ALA A 42 8.19 -10.77 -7.25
C ALA A 42 7.81 -11.98 -8.10
N ILE A 43 7.06 -12.93 -7.50
CA ILE A 43 6.56 -14.13 -8.20
C ILE A 43 5.58 -13.74 -9.31
N HIS A 44 4.62 -12.86 -9.03
CA HIS A 44 3.56 -12.58 -9.99
C HIS A 44 4.07 -11.82 -11.23
N PHE A 45 4.98 -10.86 -11.02
CA PHE A 45 5.48 -10.00 -12.09
C PHE A 45 6.84 -10.43 -12.66
N GLY A 46 7.39 -11.57 -12.21
CA GLY A 46 8.68 -12.07 -12.67
C GLY A 46 9.84 -11.11 -12.41
N VAL A 47 9.88 -10.54 -11.21
CA VAL A 47 10.96 -9.65 -10.78
C VAL A 47 11.70 -10.29 -9.62
N SER A 48 13.03 -10.28 -9.68
CA SER A 48 13.85 -10.80 -8.60
C SER A 48 13.56 -10.08 -7.27
N PRO A 49 13.26 -10.78 -6.16
CA PRO A 49 13.06 -10.16 -4.84
C PRO A 49 14.25 -9.30 -4.38
N LYS A 50 15.46 -9.55 -4.89
CA LYS A 50 16.68 -8.78 -4.55
C LYS A 50 16.72 -7.39 -5.20
N HIS A 51 15.94 -7.19 -6.25
CA HIS A 51 15.80 -5.92 -6.97
C HIS A 51 14.49 -5.19 -6.63
N LEU A 52 13.75 -5.66 -5.62
CA LEU A 52 12.52 -5.05 -5.16
C LEU A 52 12.71 -4.47 -3.75
N TYR A 53 12.65 -3.15 -3.64
CA TYR A 53 12.92 -2.41 -2.41
C TYR A 53 11.64 -1.73 -1.89
N LEU A 54 11.43 -1.74 -0.58
CA LEU A 54 10.40 -0.89 0.04
C LEU A 54 10.69 0.58 -0.28
N THR A 55 9.66 1.38 -0.55
CA THR A 55 9.80 2.81 -0.85
C THR A 55 8.78 3.69 -0.12
N ASP A 56 9.02 5.01 -0.11
CA ASP A 56 8.17 6.00 0.55
C ASP A 56 7.19 6.67 -0.42
N PRO A 57 5.98 7.05 0.05
CA PRO A 57 5.44 6.81 1.39
C PRO A 57 4.82 5.42 1.57
N THR A 58 4.85 4.91 2.80
CA THR A 58 3.95 3.83 3.27
C THR A 58 2.94 4.45 4.22
N PHE A 59 1.65 4.16 4.04
CA PHE A 59 0.60 4.82 4.82
C PHE A 59 -0.62 3.94 5.09
N PHE A 60 -1.27 4.22 6.22
CA PHE A 60 -2.62 3.76 6.49
C PHE A 60 -3.61 4.72 5.84
N SER A 61 -4.71 4.18 5.32
CA SER A 61 -5.85 4.94 4.84
C SER A 61 -7.08 4.66 5.70
N ARG A 62 -7.79 5.72 6.08
CA ARG A 62 -9.11 5.69 6.71
C ARG A 62 -10.05 6.50 5.85
N LEU A 63 -10.96 5.83 5.16
CA LEU A 63 -11.94 6.48 4.29
C LEU A 63 -13.33 6.33 4.89
N THR A 64 -14.08 7.43 4.91
CA THR A 64 -15.43 7.50 5.48
C THR A 64 -16.39 8.18 4.50
N SER A 65 -17.67 8.20 4.85
CA SER A 65 -18.71 8.94 4.12
C SER A 65 -18.80 10.42 4.50
N ALA A 66 -17.90 10.93 5.37
CA ALA A 66 -17.87 12.33 5.73
C ALA A 66 -17.69 13.22 4.50
N ALA A 67 -18.35 14.39 4.50
CA ALA A 67 -18.16 15.37 3.45
C ALA A 67 -16.71 15.89 3.47
N ALA A 68 -16.09 15.97 2.28
CA ALA A 68 -14.78 16.57 2.15
C ALA A 68 -14.85 18.05 2.53
N GLN A 69 -13.96 18.49 3.41
CA GLN A 69 -13.85 19.90 3.80
C GLN A 69 -12.81 20.61 2.94
N THR A 70 -11.83 19.85 2.45
CA THR A 70 -10.75 20.32 1.58
C THR A 70 -10.61 19.37 0.38
N LYS A 71 -9.97 19.84 -0.70
CA LYS A 71 -9.65 19.00 -1.86
C LYS A 71 -8.79 17.77 -1.49
N HIS A 72 -8.00 17.92 -0.45
CA HIS A 72 -7.16 16.89 0.16
C HIS A 72 -7.97 15.75 0.82
N ASP A 73 -9.21 16.03 1.22
CA ASP A 73 -10.12 15.02 1.75
C ASP A 73 -10.82 14.21 0.63
N GLU A 74 -10.74 14.67 -0.62
CA GLU A 74 -11.36 14.01 -1.78
C GLU A 74 -10.49 12.86 -2.29
N TYR A 75 -10.75 11.65 -1.78
CA TYR A 75 -10.00 10.44 -2.12
C TYR A 75 -10.49 9.72 -3.39
N TRP A 76 -11.61 10.15 -3.97
CA TRP A 76 -12.34 9.42 -5.02
C TRP A 76 -11.99 9.85 -6.45
N HIS A 77 -10.89 10.60 -6.62
CA HIS A 77 -10.42 11.03 -7.93
C HIS A 77 -9.57 9.96 -8.59
N LYS A 78 -9.71 9.84 -9.92
CA LYS A 78 -8.85 8.99 -10.75
C LYS A 78 -7.41 9.47 -10.68
N HIS A 79 -6.49 8.53 -10.51
CA HIS A 79 -5.07 8.81 -10.50
C HIS A 79 -4.26 7.61 -10.98
N VAL A 80 -2.98 7.89 -11.24
CA VAL A 80 -1.94 6.91 -11.54
C VAL A 80 -0.87 7.07 -10.47
N ASP A 81 -0.59 6.01 -9.72
CA ASP A 81 0.33 6.06 -8.58
C ASP A 81 1.73 6.54 -8.95
N LYS A 82 2.28 6.12 -10.10
CA LYS A 82 3.58 6.59 -10.59
C LYS A 82 3.62 8.10 -10.83
N GLN A 83 2.48 8.69 -11.18
CA GLN A 83 2.39 10.13 -11.41
C GLN A 83 2.38 10.89 -10.08
N THR A 84 1.66 10.36 -9.07
CA THR A 84 1.58 10.90 -7.71
C THR A 84 2.88 10.70 -6.93
N TYR A 85 3.45 9.50 -6.96
CA TYR A 85 4.64 9.08 -6.23
C TYR A 85 5.66 8.50 -7.21
N LYS A 86 6.62 9.34 -7.64
CA LYS A 86 7.62 8.98 -8.67
C LYS A 86 8.46 7.75 -8.32
N SER A 87 8.64 7.49 -7.03
CA SER A 87 9.40 6.35 -6.51
C SER A 87 8.72 5.00 -6.74
N PHE A 88 7.39 4.95 -6.88
CA PHE A 88 6.64 3.69 -6.93
C PHE A 88 6.87 2.98 -8.26
N HIS A 89 7.15 1.69 -8.23
CA HIS A 89 7.08 0.81 -9.41
C HIS A 89 5.96 -0.21 -9.26
N TYR A 90 5.73 -0.67 -8.03
CA TYR A 90 4.62 -1.53 -7.66
C TYR A 90 3.88 -0.93 -6.47
N THR A 91 2.55 -0.97 -6.53
CA THR A 91 1.67 -0.60 -5.43
C THR A 91 1.01 -1.87 -4.90
N SER A 92 0.83 -1.93 -3.58
CA SER A 92 -0.07 -2.90 -2.98
C SER A 92 -0.95 -2.28 -1.91
N LEU A 93 -2.17 -2.80 -1.78
CA LEU A 93 -3.12 -2.47 -0.72
C LEU A 93 -3.48 -3.73 0.05
N LEU A 94 -3.22 -3.74 1.36
CA LEU A 94 -3.77 -4.72 2.29
C LEU A 94 -5.05 -4.15 2.91
N TYR A 95 -6.19 -4.82 2.69
CA TYR A 95 -7.47 -4.38 3.24
C TYR A 95 -7.67 -4.85 4.68
N LEU A 96 -8.06 -3.92 5.54
CA LEU A 96 -8.27 -4.14 6.98
C LEU A 96 -9.74 -4.12 7.40
N THR A 97 -10.64 -3.90 6.43
CA THR A 97 -12.09 -4.04 6.60
C THR A 97 -12.71 -4.69 5.36
N THR A 98 -13.92 -5.23 5.52
CA THR A 98 -14.65 -6.01 4.53
C THR A 98 -15.83 -5.21 3.97
N PHE A 99 -15.87 -5.06 2.65
CA PHE A 99 -16.99 -4.51 1.91
C PHE A 99 -18.26 -5.31 2.16
N GLY A 100 -19.39 -4.62 2.36
CA GLY A 100 -20.69 -5.21 2.64
C GLY A 100 -20.89 -5.65 4.10
N SER A 101 -19.84 -5.67 4.91
CA SER A 101 -19.90 -5.95 6.36
C SER A 101 -19.58 -4.69 7.17
N ASP A 102 -18.40 -4.12 6.97
CA ASP A 102 -17.87 -3.02 7.79
C ASP A 102 -18.11 -1.65 7.15
N PHE A 103 -18.31 -1.64 5.82
CA PHE A 103 -18.60 -0.44 5.04
C PHE A 103 -19.28 -0.79 3.70
N THR A 104 -19.97 0.20 3.10
CA THR A 104 -20.52 0.13 1.74
C THR A 104 -20.00 1.27 0.87
N GLY A 105 -20.13 1.17 -0.45
CA GLY A 105 -19.34 1.99 -1.38
C GLY A 105 -17.85 1.60 -1.28
N GLY A 106 -16.93 2.55 -1.46
CA GLY A 106 -15.52 2.32 -1.09
C GLY A 106 -14.77 1.24 -1.88
N ARG A 107 -15.34 0.69 -2.96
CA ARG A 107 -14.66 -0.31 -3.80
C ARG A 107 -13.48 0.35 -4.52
N PHE A 108 -12.46 -0.45 -4.79
CA PHE A 108 -11.29 0.01 -5.54
C PHE A 108 -11.52 -0.29 -7.02
N ILE A 109 -11.49 0.73 -7.87
CA ILE A 109 -11.90 0.64 -9.27
C ILE A 109 -10.70 0.90 -10.16
N PHE A 110 -10.32 -0.09 -10.98
CA PHE A 110 -9.41 0.13 -12.12
C PHE A 110 -10.22 0.66 -13.30
N ALA A 111 -9.77 1.77 -13.88
CA ALA A 111 -10.35 2.37 -15.06
C ALA A 111 -9.58 1.91 -16.30
N ASP A 112 -10.23 1.16 -17.17
CA ASP A 112 -9.66 0.78 -18.46
C ASP A 112 -10.15 1.76 -19.53
N LYS A 113 -9.23 2.59 -20.04
CA LYS A 113 -9.51 3.59 -21.08
C LYS A 113 -9.71 2.97 -22.45
N GLU A 114 -9.10 1.82 -22.71
CA GLU A 114 -9.13 1.17 -24.03
C GLU A 114 -10.43 0.38 -24.21
N LEU A 115 -10.91 -0.25 -23.14
CA LEU A 115 -12.11 -1.09 -23.17
C LEU A 115 -13.39 -0.37 -22.75
N ASN A 116 -13.33 0.90 -22.32
CA ASN A 116 -14.44 1.63 -21.67
C ASN A 116 -15.10 0.80 -20.55
N LYS A 117 -14.30 -0.03 -19.87
CA LYS A 117 -14.74 -0.94 -18.81
C LYS A 117 -14.04 -0.54 -17.52
N SER A 118 -14.70 -0.79 -16.40
CA SER A 118 -14.09 -0.69 -15.09
C SER A 118 -14.13 -2.04 -14.40
N ILE A 119 -13.03 -2.37 -13.72
CA ILE A 119 -12.95 -3.57 -12.88
C ILE A 119 -13.03 -3.12 -11.43
N ALA A 120 -14.07 -3.57 -10.73
CA ALA A 120 -14.25 -3.28 -9.32
C ALA A 120 -13.64 -4.40 -8.47
N ILE A 121 -12.78 -4.01 -7.54
CA ILE A 121 -12.26 -4.87 -6.48
C ILE A 121 -12.98 -4.52 -5.18
N GLU A 122 -13.67 -5.50 -4.63
CA GLU A 122 -14.30 -5.40 -3.31
C GLU A 122 -13.25 -5.68 -2.22
N PRO A 123 -12.98 -4.73 -1.30
CA PRO A 123 -12.09 -4.99 -0.18
C PRO A 123 -12.61 -6.10 0.73
N LYS A 124 -11.71 -6.97 1.18
CA LYS A 124 -12.00 -8.02 2.15
C LYS A 124 -10.86 -8.09 3.15
N LEU A 125 -11.18 -8.23 4.43
CA LEU A 125 -10.19 -8.36 5.49
C LEU A 125 -9.06 -9.36 5.11
N GLY A 126 -7.82 -8.90 5.08
CA GLY A 126 -6.64 -9.71 4.77
C GLY A 126 -6.36 -9.94 3.26
N ARG A 127 -7.22 -9.46 2.36
CA ARG A 127 -6.97 -9.49 0.91
C ARG A 127 -5.91 -8.45 0.55
N VAL A 128 -5.04 -8.80 -0.40
CA VAL A 128 -4.04 -7.89 -0.97
C VAL A 128 -4.35 -7.65 -2.44
N SER A 129 -4.46 -6.39 -2.84
CA SER A 129 -4.37 -6.02 -4.26
C SER A 129 -2.95 -5.58 -4.56
N ALA A 130 -2.34 -6.08 -5.63
CA ALA A 130 -1.00 -5.69 -6.05
C ALA A 130 -0.95 -5.48 -7.57
N PHE A 131 -0.36 -4.37 -7.99
CA PHE A 131 -0.35 -3.95 -9.39
C PHE A 131 0.87 -3.07 -9.69
N THR A 132 1.24 -2.97 -10.96
CA THR A 132 2.26 -2.03 -11.43
C THR A 132 1.74 -0.60 -11.31
N SER A 133 2.54 0.33 -10.81
CA SER A 133 2.05 1.69 -10.50
C SER A 133 1.87 2.59 -11.72
N GLY A 134 2.13 2.08 -12.94
CA GLY A 134 2.14 2.84 -14.18
C GLY A 134 0.76 3.23 -14.70
N SER A 135 0.73 3.92 -15.84
CA SER A 135 -0.49 4.45 -16.46
C SER A 135 -1.48 3.38 -16.91
N GLU A 136 -1.02 2.14 -17.07
CA GLU A 136 -1.84 0.96 -17.33
C GLU A 136 -2.82 0.65 -16.19
N ASN A 137 -2.58 1.19 -14.98
CA ASN A 137 -3.42 0.98 -13.81
C ASN A 137 -3.98 2.30 -13.27
N GLU A 138 -4.58 3.14 -14.12
CA GLU A 138 -5.38 4.27 -13.64
C GLU A 138 -6.53 3.75 -12.77
N HIS A 139 -6.71 4.32 -11.58
CA HIS A 139 -7.69 3.82 -10.64
C HIS A 139 -8.24 4.92 -9.73
N PHE A 140 -9.31 4.60 -9.02
CA PHE A 140 -9.90 5.43 -7.97
C PHE A 140 -10.59 4.56 -6.92
N VAL A 141 -10.95 5.17 -5.79
CA VAL A 141 -11.80 4.54 -4.77
C VAL A 141 -13.19 5.16 -4.84
N GLU A 142 -14.23 4.34 -4.94
CA GLU A 142 -15.60 4.84 -4.82
C GLU A 142 -15.80 5.55 -3.48
N ARG A 143 -16.69 6.54 -3.43
CA ARG A 143 -17.07 7.16 -2.17
C ARG A 143 -17.64 6.10 -1.24
N VAL A 144 -17.12 6.04 -0.01
CA VAL A 144 -17.72 5.25 1.07
C VAL A 144 -19.09 5.84 1.35
N SER A 145 -20.12 5.00 1.34
CA SER A 145 -21.50 5.41 1.61
C SER A 145 -21.83 5.27 3.09
N THR A 146 -21.38 4.19 3.72
CA THR A 146 -21.57 3.93 5.15
C THR A 146 -20.36 3.22 5.73
N GLY A 147 -20.15 3.32 7.05
CA GLY A 147 -19.06 2.64 7.76
C GLY A 147 -17.70 3.29 7.55
N THR A 148 -16.63 2.50 7.71
CA THR A 148 -15.25 2.98 7.53
C THR A 148 -14.39 1.94 6.82
N ARG A 149 -13.70 2.40 5.77
CA ARG A 149 -12.76 1.58 5.01
C ARG A 149 -11.34 1.81 5.51
N TYR A 150 -10.68 0.74 5.95
CA TYR A 150 -9.29 0.77 6.37
C TYR A 150 -8.42 -0.07 5.43
N ALA A 151 -7.27 0.47 5.03
CA ALA A 151 -6.27 -0.26 4.25
C ALA A 151 -4.86 0.26 4.50
N ILE A 152 -3.86 -0.61 4.31
CA ILE A 152 -2.44 -0.24 4.32
C ILE A 152 -1.94 -0.24 2.89
N THR A 153 -1.33 0.86 2.46
CA THR A 153 -0.60 0.93 1.20
C THR A 153 0.88 0.65 1.44
N VAL A 154 1.40 -0.42 0.83
CA VAL A 154 2.82 -0.80 0.86
C VAL A 154 3.33 -0.81 -0.57
N SER A 155 4.30 0.05 -0.87
CA SER A 155 4.78 0.24 -2.24
C SER A 155 6.25 -0.11 -2.37
N PHE A 156 6.63 -0.54 -3.57
CA PHE A 156 7.97 -1.01 -3.87
C PHE A 156 8.55 -0.31 -5.10
N THR A 157 9.87 -0.24 -5.12
CA THR A 157 10.65 0.34 -6.21
C THR A 157 11.76 -0.62 -6.63
N CYS A 158 12.14 -0.55 -7.90
CA CYS A 158 13.34 -1.21 -8.40
C CYS A 158 14.56 -0.27 -8.45
N ASP A 159 14.38 1.01 -8.12
CA ASP A 159 15.50 1.97 -8.03
C ASP A 159 16.04 1.97 -6.59
N PRO A 160 17.27 1.46 -6.36
CA PRO A 160 17.85 1.44 -5.02
C PRO A 160 18.03 2.84 -4.41
N LYS A 161 18.06 3.91 -5.21
CA LYS A 161 18.10 5.30 -4.71
C LYS A 161 16.83 5.71 -3.96
N HIS A 162 15.72 5.04 -4.26
CA HIS A 162 14.42 5.24 -3.63
C HIS A 162 14.12 4.19 -2.55
N ALA A 163 15.08 3.33 -2.22
CA ALA A 163 14.92 2.32 -1.18
C ALA A 163 14.93 2.95 0.23
N ILE A 164 13.97 2.53 1.06
CA ILE A 164 13.88 2.90 2.46
C ILE A 164 14.07 1.68 3.36
N SER A 165 14.48 1.92 4.61
CA SER A 165 14.56 0.87 5.61
C SER A 165 13.18 0.56 6.18
N ASP A 166 12.99 -0.67 6.68
CA ASP A 166 11.78 -1.03 7.43
C ASP A 166 11.58 -0.10 8.63
N PRO A 167 10.33 0.22 8.99
CA PRO A 167 10.05 0.99 10.20
C PRO A 167 10.47 0.17 11.43
N LYS A 168 11.04 0.86 12.43
CA LYS A 168 11.53 0.29 13.68
C LYS A 168 11.41 1.31 14.81
N MET A 169 11.29 0.83 16.05
CA MET A 169 11.23 1.70 17.22
C MET A 169 12.47 2.59 17.35
N GLY A 170 12.26 3.85 17.72
CA GLY A 170 13.32 4.79 18.12
C GLY A 170 14.31 5.20 17.02
N HIS A 171 14.07 4.84 15.77
CA HIS A 171 14.99 5.11 14.67
C HIS A 171 14.38 6.11 13.68
N LYS A 172 15.12 7.19 13.42
CA LYS A 172 14.76 8.19 12.40
C LYS A 172 14.69 7.52 11.02
N PHE A 173 13.71 7.93 10.22
CA PHE A 173 13.59 7.58 8.82
C PHE A 173 14.93 7.81 8.13
N SER A 174 15.43 6.76 7.51
CA SER A 174 16.70 6.80 6.80
C SER A 174 16.51 6.14 5.44
N ARG A 175 16.69 6.94 4.39
CA ARG A 175 16.89 6.42 3.05
C ARG A 175 18.17 5.61 3.05
N ARG A 176 18.12 4.41 2.47
CA ARG A 176 19.29 3.54 2.45
C ARG A 176 20.31 4.18 1.50
N ALA A 177 21.45 4.63 2.02
CA ALA A 177 22.57 5.03 1.17
C ALA A 177 23.20 3.76 0.58
N GLN A 178 23.01 3.52 -0.71
CA GLN A 178 23.74 2.47 -1.43
C GLN A 178 24.61 3.06 -2.53
N ARG A 179 25.80 2.46 -2.67
CA ARG A 179 26.82 2.82 -3.66
C ARG A 179 26.20 2.84 -5.05
N THR A 180 26.47 3.92 -5.77
CA THR A 180 26.05 4.15 -7.15
C THR A 180 26.56 3.02 -8.04
N SER A 181 25.71 2.05 -8.40
CA SER A 181 25.92 1.30 -9.64
C SER A 181 25.49 2.22 -10.78
N THR A 182 26.45 2.58 -11.63
CA THR A 182 26.21 3.37 -12.83
C THR A 182 25.30 2.57 -13.78
N SER A 183 24.21 3.22 -14.21
CA SER A 183 23.09 2.70 -15.03
C SER A 183 22.05 1.83 -14.32
N TRP A 184 21.04 2.47 -13.71
CA TRP A 184 19.73 1.84 -13.50
C TRP A 184 18.97 1.83 -14.82
N SER A 185 18.60 0.66 -15.31
CA SER A 185 17.97 0.43 -16.62
C SER A 185 16.48 0.05 -16.54
N GLY A 186 15.85 0.29 -15.38
CA GLY A 186 14.45 -0.08 -15.10
C GLY A 186 14.34 -1.26 -14.14
N CYS A 187 13.12 -1.72 -13.85
CA CYS A 187 12.91 -2.99 -13.15
C CYS A 187 13.41 -4.12 -14.07
N PRO A 188 14.46 -4.88 -13.71
CA PRO A 188 14.93 -5.95 -14.56
C PRO A 188 13.85 -7.04 -14.63
N PRO A 189 13.30 -7.36 -15.82
CA PRO A 189 12.50 -8.56 -15.97
C PRO A 189 13.41 -9.78 -15.73
N GLU A 190 12.92 -10.83 -15.08
CA GLU A 190 13.62 -12.11 -15.14
C GLU A 190 13.60 -12.68 -16.57
N PRO A 191 14.68 -13.36 -16.99
CA PRO A 191 14.64 -14.14 -18.21
C PRO A 191 13.60 -15.26 -18.05
N ASP A 192 12.62 -15.28 -18.97
CA ASP A 192 11.64 -16.34 -19.19
C ASP A 192 10.49 -16.52 -18.17
N MET A 193 9.77 -15.44 -17.84
CA MET A 193 8.38 -15.58 -17.35
C MET A 193 7.36 -14.94 -18.29
N PRO A 194 6.25 -15.64 -18.64
CA PRO A 194 5.20 -15.06 -19.47
C PRO A 194 4.57 -13.86 -18.74
N LEU A 195 4.35 -12.77 -19.49
CA LEU A 195 3.66 -11.58 -19.00
C LEU A 195 2.25 -11.95 -18.52
N LEU A 196 2.09 -12.19 -17.23
CA LEU A 196 0.78 -12.34 -16.58
C LEU A 196 0.15 -10.95 -16.45
N SER A 197 -1.18 -10.89 -16.58
CA SER A 197 -1.99 -9.67 -16.69
C SER A 197 -1.55 -8.51 -15.79
N HIS A 198 -1.64 -7.27 -16.30
CA HIS A 198 -1.19 -6.01 -15.71
C HIS A 198 -1.71 -5.66 -14.29
N SER A 199 -2.63 -6.44 -13.73
CA SER A 199 -3.20 -6.25 -12.39
C SER A 199 -3.67 -7.58 -11.80
N LEU A 200 -3.34 -7.85 -10.53
CA LEU A 200 -3.84 -9.02 -9.81
C LEU A 200 -4.37 -8.66 -8.42
N ALA A 201 -5.62 -9.05 -8.17
CA ALA A 201 -6.14 -9.15 -6.81
C ALA A 201 -5.73 -10.52 -6.25
N ILE A 202 -4.87 -10.53 -5.23
CA ILE A 202 -4.31 -11.74 -4.65
C ILE A 202 -5.01 -12.02 -3.32
N GLN A 203 -5.73 -13.13 -3.27
CA GLN A 203 -6.30 -13.60 -2.02
C GLN A 203 -5.21 -14.35 -1.24
N SER A 204 -4.61 -13.70 -0.25
CA SER A 204 -3.71 -14.40 0.67
C SER A 204 -4.52 -15.40 1.51
N THR A 205 -4.24 -16.70 1.39
CA THR A 205 -4.80 -17.72 2.29
C THR A 205 -3.98 -17.78 3.58
N PRO A 206 -4.61 -17.86 4.77
CA PRO A 206 -3.92 -17.63 6.03
C PRO A 206 -3.17 -18.87 6.51
N SER A 207 -1.88 -18.72 6.80
CA SER A 207 -1.19 -19.60 7.76
C SER A 207 -0.36 -18.84 8.79
N VAL A 208 -0.45 -17.51 8.84
CA VAL A 208 0.01 -16.75 10.01
C VAL A 208 -0.98 -15.62 10.26
N THR A 209 -1.64 -15.74 11.40
CA THR A 209 -2.73 -14.93 11.96
C THR A 209 -2.57 -13.41 11.74
N LEU A 210 -3.38 -12.85 10.82
CA LEU A 210 -3.57 -11.41 10.59
C LEU A 210 -4.32 -10.68 11.73
N ARG A 211 -4.70 -11.37 12.83
CA ARG A 211 -5.61 -10.87 13.89
C ARG A 211 -5.22 -9.53 14.53
N TRP A 212 -3.96 -9.10 14.44
CA TRP A 212 -3.53 -7.84 15.03
C TRP A 212 -3.74 -6.63 14.11
N VAL A 213 -3.59 -6.79 12.79
CA VAL A 213 -3.88 -5.73 11.79
C VAL A 213 -5.39 -5.44 11.69
N THR A 214 -6.21 -6.25 12.34
CA THR A 214 -7.67 -6.19 12.35
C THR A 214 -8.23 -5.81 13.71
N ASN A 215 -7.38 -5.44 14.69
CA ASN A 215 -7.85 -4.93 15.97
C ASN A 215 -8.35 -3.50 15.77
N SER A 216 -9.66 -3.28 15.96
CA SER A 216 -10.29 -1.96 15.86
C SER A 216 -9.59 -0.94 16.73
N ASP A 217 -9.13 -1.34 17.92
CA ASP A 217 -8.50 -0.43 18.88
C ASP A 217 -7.12 0.07 18.41
N PHE A 218 -6.39 -0.74 17.63
CA PHE A 218 -5.13 -0.34 17.01
C PHE A 218 -5.35 0.57 15.80
N ILE A 219 -6.31 0.25 14.95
CA ILE A 219 -6.66 1.10 13.80
C ILE A 219 -7.17 2.47 14.29
N HIS A 220 -7.96 2.48 15.37
CA HIS A 220 -8.44 3.70 16.02
C HIS A 220 -7.31 4.47 16.73
N SER A 221 -6.28 3.82 17.27
CA SER A 221 -5.18 4.51 17.94
C SER A 221 -4.11 5.07 16.99
N VAL A 222 -3.99 4.50 15.78
CA VAL A 222 -3.03 4.96 14.75
C VAL A 222 -3.55 6.12 13.90
N ILE A 223 -4.88 6.23 13.75
CA ILE A 223 -5.51 7.15 12.77
C ILE A 223 -6.34 8.28 13.44
N ASN A 224 -6.34 8.37 14.78
CA ASN A 224 -6.95 9.49 15.52
C ASN A 224 -5.90 10.44 16.09
#